data_AF-A0A923KRW0-F1
#
_entry.id   AF-A0A923KRW0-F1
#
_cell.length_a   1.000
_cell.length_b   1.000
_cell.length_c   1.000
_cell.angle_alpha   90.00
_cell.angle_beta   90.00
_cell.angle_gamma   90.00
#
_symmetry.space_group_name_H-M   'P 1'
#
loop_
_entity.id
_entity.type
_entity.pdbx_description
1 polymer ?
#
loop_
_entity_poly.entity_id
_entity_poly.type
_entity_poly.pdbx_seq_one_letter_code
_entity_poly.pdbx_strand_id
1 'polypeptide(L)'
;MTLSRIWNRMASALMLAASLFSAGSALADRGPATAEEKERVVKLAAAADKDPIGVMRSPEGRWFEKWSDEVPDYMFGPDAGVFWFHNGVAKADLARVLRFHHGVSAAAFQVQKNITDPMKDAAAMEAKTIAGVEGLLRAYESLVAKNPENRVPAIDDLLVIRDKGGLRDFVNKLPPMPKR
;
A
#
# COMPACT_ATOMS: atom_id res chain seq x y z
N MET A 1 15.25 20.68 64.71
CA MET A 1 14.71 21.08 63.40
C MET A 1 15.68 20.63 62.31
N THR A 2 15.91 19.33 62.19
CA THR A 2 15.14 18.31 61.43
C THR A 2 15.66 18.19 60.00
N LEU A 3 16.58 17.22 59.85
CA LEU A 3 17.10 16.61 58.62
C LEU A 3 16.01 16.22 57.57
N SER A 4 14.72 16.32 57.92
CA SER A 4 13.58 16.04 57.05
C SER A 4 13.44 16.97 55.84
N ARG A 5 14.00 18.18 55.88
CA ARG A 5 13.90 19.13 54.75
C ARG A 5 14.88 18.84 53.62
N ILE A 6 16.00 18.18 53.90
CA ILE A 6 17.01 17.83 52.88
C ILE A 6 16.58 16.54 52.15
N TRP A 7 15.97 15.59 52.87
CA TRP A 7 15.47 14.34 52.29
C TRP A 7 14.34 14.58 51.26
N ASN A 8 13.45 15.53 51.53
CA ASN A 8 12.34 15.86 50.62
C ASN A 8 12.81 16.54 49.31
N ARG A 9 13.99 17.16 49.27
CA ARG A 9 14.52 17.78 48.04
C ARG A 9 15.31 16.80 47.17
N MET A 10 15.89 15.75 47.76
CA MET A 10 16.55 14.67 47.00
C MET A 10 15.55 13.66 46.42
N ALA A 11 14.40 13.45 47.08
CA ALA A 11 13.35 12.58 46.55
C ALA A 11 12.66 13.13 45.28
N SER A 12 12.57 14.45 45.14
CA SER A 12 11.99 15.09 43.94
C SER A 12 12.93 15.10 42.73
N ALA A 13 14.25 15.00 42.92
CA ALA A 13 15.21 14.95 41.83
C ALA A 13 15.37 13.52 41.25
N LEU A 14 15.09 12.47 42.03
CA LEU A 14 15.14 11.08 41.54
C LEU A 14 13.84 10.62 40.85
N MET A 15 12.68 11.23 41.12
CA MET A 15 11.44 10.89 40.43
C MET A 15 11.27 11.55 39.04
N LEU A 16 12.11 12.52 38.70
CA LEU A 16 12.13 13.15 37.37
C LEU A 16 13.16 12.53 36.40
N ALA A 17 14.00 11.61 36.87
CA ALA A 17 15.05 10.98 36.07
C ALA A 17 14.74 9.53 35.65
N ALA A 18 13.61 8.96 36.07
CA ALA A 18 13.23 7.57 35.78
C ALA A 18 12.28 7.40 34.57
N SER A 19 11.88 8.48 33.90
CA SER A 19 10.96 8.41 32.74
C SER A 19 11.66 8.36 31.38
N LEU A 20 13.00 8.30 31.33
CA LEU A 20 13.77 8.41 30.07
C LEU A 20 14.39 7.11 29.55
N PHE A 21 14.02 5.93 30.06
CA PHE A 21 14.51 4.67 29.49
C PHE A 21 13.44 3.57 29.48
N SER A 22 12.41 3.79 28.67
CA SER A 22 11.62 2.70 28.07
C SER A 22 11.67 2.80 26.55
N ALA A 23 12.88 2.98 25.98
CA ALA A 23 13.14 2.56 24.60
C ALA A 23 13.31 1.04 24.60
N GLY A 24 12.24 0.33 25.00
CA GLY A 24 12.13 -1.09 24.75
C GLY A 24 11.97 -1.25 23.25
N SER A 25 12.99 -1.78 22.59
CA SER A 25 12.90 -2.35 21.24
C SER A 25 12.04 -3.62 21.28
N ALA A 26 10.76 -3.45 21.59
CA ALA A 26 9.72 -4.34 21.10
C ALA A 26 9.51 -3.95 19.63
N LEU A 27 9.38 -4.92 18.72
CA LEU A 27 8.51 -4.68 17.58
C LEU A 27 7.20 -4.16 18.21
N ALA A 28 6.93 -2.87 18.07
CA ALA A 28 5.64 -2.36 18.47
C ALA A 28 4.65 -3.15 17.62
N ASP A 29 3.85 -4.00 18.25
CA ASP A 29 2.60 -4.48 17.68
C ASP A 29 1.80 -3.21 17.45
N ARG A 30 2.00 -2.62 16.27
CA ARG A 30 1.41 -1.33 15.96
C ARG A 30 -0.10 -1.49 16.05
N GLY A 31 -0.78 -0.46 16.53
CA GLY A 31 -2.24 -0.46 16.52
C GLY A 31 -2.82 -0.51 15.10
N PRO A 32 -4.16 -0.60 15.00
CA PRO A 32 -4.89 -0.45 13.74
C PRO A 32 -4.50 0.81 12.96
N ALA A 33 -4.82 0.84 11.67
CA ALA A 33 -4.61 2.03 10.84
C ALA A 33 -5.32 3.25 11.40
N THR A 34 -4.59 4.35 11.58
CA THR A 34 -5.19 5.64 11.99
C THR A 34 -5.89 6.31 10.81
N ALA A 35 -6.75 7.30 11.08
CA ALA A 35 -7.42 8.07 10.04
C ALA A 35 -6.40 8.81 9.14
N GLU A 36 -5.35 9.35 9.75
CA GLU A 36 -4.26 10.07 9.08
C GLU A 36 -3.47 9.14 8.16
N GLU A 37 -3.22 7.90 8.61
CA GLU A 37 -2.55 6.89 7.78
C GLU A 37 -3.40 6.52 6.57
N LYS A 38 -4.71 6.29 6.76
CA LYS A 38 -5.64 6.00 5.66
C LYS A 38 -5.67 7.14 4.64
N GLU A 39 -5.75 8.39 5.11
CA GLU A 39 -5.69 9.56 4.23
C GLU A 39 -4.33 9.66 3.52
N ARG A 40 -3.23 9.35 4.20
CA ARG A 40 -1.89 9.34 3.63
C ARG A 40 -1.75 8.34 2.48
N VAL A 41 -2.33 7.13 2.60
CA VAL A 41 -2.36 6.15 1.51
C VAL A 41 -3.14 6.66 0.30
N VAL A 42 -4.29 7.29 0.53
CA VAL A 42 -5.11 7.87 -0.55
C VAL A 42 -4.34 8.97 -1.29
N LYS A 43 -3.70 9.88 -0.55
CA LYS A 43 -2.85 10.92 -1.13
C LYS A 43 -1.66 10.33 -1.89
N LEU A 44 -1.07 9.26 -1.38
CA LEU A 44 0.05 8.58 -2.02
C LEU A 44 -0.37 7.95 -3.36
N ALA A 45 -1.51 7.28 -3.44
CA ALA A 45 -2.04 6.73 -4.69
C ALA A 45 -2.27 7.82 -5.74
N ALA A 46 -2.88 8.95 -5.35
CA ALA A 46 -3.10 10.08 -6.25
C ALA A 46 -1.79 10.76 -6.70
N ALA A 47 -0.75 10.77 -5.86
CA ALA A 47 0.58 11.24 -6.25
C ALA A 47 1.26 10.25 -7.21
N ALA A 48 1.14 8.95 -6.95
CA ALA A 48 1.70 7.90 -7.78
C ALA A 48 1.15 7.98 -9.19
N ASP A 49 -0.17 8.25 -9.37
CA ASP A 49 -0.80 8.40 -10.70
C ASP A 49 -0.08 9.41 -11.60
N LYS A 50 0.58 10.42 -11.03
CA LYS A 50 1.31 11.45 -11.76
C LYS A 50 2.79 11.08 -11.97
N ASP A 51 3.42 10.52 -10.95
CA ASP A 51 4.84 10.14 -11.01
C ASP A 51 5.10 8.78 -10.33
N PRO A 52 4.78 7.66 -11.02
CA PRO A 52 4.81 6.34 -10.40
C PRO A 52 6.22 5.91 -9.97
N ILE A 53 7.25 6.28 -10.74
CA ILE A 53 8.65 5.98 -10.39
C ILE A 53 9.13 6.85 -9.23
N GLY A 54 8.85 8.15 -9.26
CA GLY A 54 9.28 9.07 -8.21
C GLY A 54 8.68 8.69 -6.87
N VAL A 55 7.37 8.42 -6.83
CA VAL A 55 6.66 8.01 -5.61
C VAL A 55 7.13 6.66 -5.09
N MET A 56 7.26 5.65 -5.94
CA MET A 56 7.79 4.33 -5.53
C MET A 56 9.18 4.45 -4.88
N ARG A 57 10.03 5.34 -5.38
CA ARG A 57 11.40 5.55 -4.87
C ARG A 57 11.47 6.54 -3.70
N SER A 58 10.37 7.20 -3.33
CA SER A 58 10.37 8.22 -2.28
C SER A 58 10.34 7.62 -0.87
N PRO A 59 10.62 8.42 0.18
CA PRO A 59 10.38 8.01 1.57
C PRO A 59 8.93 7.58 1.83
N GLU A 60 7.96 8.20 1.15
CA GLU A 60 6.54 7.88 1.27
C GLU A 60 6.21 6.53 0.65
N GLY A 61 6.80 6.19 -0.51
CA GLY A 61 6.67 4.85 -1.10
C GLY A 61 7.20 3.76 -0.16
N ARG A 62 8.40 3.95 0.40
CA ARG A 62 8.97 3.03 1.39
C ARG A 62 8.16 2.94 2.68
N TRP A 63 7.62 4.08 3.13
CA TRP A 63 6.71 4.10 4.27
C TRP A 63 5.46 3.24 3.99
N PHE A 64 4.88 3.36 2.80
CA PHE A 64 3.69 2.59 2.43
C PHE A 64 3.96 1.09 2.39
N GLU A 65 5.06 0.64 1.76
CA GLU A 65 5.41 -0.78 1.71
C GLU A 65 5.52 -1.37 3.12
N LYS A 66 6.25 -0.69 4.00
CA LYS A 66 6.37 -1.09 5.41
C LYS A 66 5.03 -1.06 6.13
N TRP A 67 4.28 0.02 5.97
CA TRP A 67 2.98 0.19 6.62
C TRP A 67 1.97 -0.88 6.18
N SER A 68 1.96 -1.26 4.90
CA SER A 68 1.07 -2.28 4.36
C SER A 68 1.39 -3.68 4.85
N ASP A 69 2.66 -3.95 5.19
CA ASP A 69 3.09 -5.23 5.76
C ASP A 69 2.79 -5.31 7.26
N GLU A 70 2.84 -4.18 7.98
CA GLU A 70 2.73 -4.14 9.43
C GLU A 70 1.30 -3.87 9.93
N VAL A 71 0.41 -3.32 9.10
CA VAL A 71 -0.95 -2.95 9.54
C VAL A 71 -1.77 -4.19 9.92
N PRO A 72 -2.31 -4.29 11.14
CA PRO A 72 -2.98 -5.52 11.59
C PRO A 72 -4.43 -5.63 11.10
N ASP A 73 -5.09 -4.51 10.78
CA ASP A 73 -6.52 -4.46 10.48
C ASP A 73 -6.86 -4.49 8.99
N TYR A 74 -5.88 -4.59 8.09
CA TYR A 74 -6.12 -4.69 6.64
C TYR A 74 -5.37 -5.87 6.00
N MET A 75 -6.12 -6.71 5.29
CA MET A 75 -5.58 -7.82 4.50
C MET A 75 -5.33 -7.36 3.06
N PHE A 76 -4.22 -6.66 2.83
CA PHE A 76 -3.87 -6.14 1.50
C PHE A 76 -3.40 -7.17 0.48
N GLY A 77 -3.19 -8.43 0.92
CA GLY A 77 -2.51 -9.50 0.19
C GLY A 77 -2.83 -9.62 -1.31
N PRO A 78 -1.98 -10.36 -2.05
CA PRO A 78 -2.02 -10.36 -3.50
C PRO A 78 -3.38 -10.80 -4.04
N ASP A 79 -3.73 -10.33 -5.24
CA ASP A 79 -4.97 -10.62 -5.94
C ASP A 79 -4.73 -11.12 -7.37
N ALA A 80 -5.79 -11.56 -8.07
CA ALA A 80 -5.62 -12.18 -9.39
C ALA A 80 -5.00 -11.21 -10.40
N GLY A 81 -5.27 -9.91 -10.25
CA GLY A 81 -4.67 -8.86 -11.07
C GLY A 81 -3.16 -8.81 -10.91
N VAL A 82 -2.66 -8.88 -9.67
CA VAL A 82 -1.22 -8.95 -9.41
C VAL A 82 -0.56 -10.16 -10.07
N PHE A 83 -1.19 -11.33 -10.01
CA PHE A 83 -0.63 -12.53 -10.61
C PHE A 83 -0.62 -12.50 -12.15
N TRP A 84 -1.64 -11.90 -12.77
CA TRP A 84 -1.71 -11.79 -14.23
C TRP A 84 -0.50 -11.08 -14.83
N PHE A 85 -0.13 -9.89 -14.32
CA PHE A 85 1.00 -9.14 -14.90
C PHE A 85 2.38 -9.64 -14.44
N HIS A 86 2.45 -10.45 -13.38
CA HIS A 86 3.70 -11.04 -12.90
C HIS A 86 4.19 -12.23 -13.70
N ASN A 87 3.33 -12.85 -14.51
CA ASN A 87 3.66 -14.03 -15.33
C ASN A 87 4.43 -13.66 -16.61
N GLY A 88 5.45 -12.80 -16.49
CA GLY A 88 6.33 -12.43 -17.59
C GLY A 88 5.75 -11.40 -18.58
N VAL A 89 4.64 -10.75 -18.23
CA VAL A 89 3.98 -9.77 -19.11
C VAL A 89 4.88 -8.56 -19.39
N ALA A 90 5.64 -8.09 -18.39
CA ALA A 90 6.51 -6.93 -18.50
C ALA A 90 7.95 -7.23 -18.07
N LYS A 91 8.91 -6.44 -18.59
CA LYS A 91 10.31 -6.46 -18.12
C LYS A 91 10.37 -6.16 -16.61
N ALA A 92 11.35 -6.74 -15.91
CA ALA A 92 11.43 -6.71 -14.45
C ALA A 92 11.32 -5.28 -13.84
N ASP A 93 12.00 -4.29 -14.42
CA ASP A 93 11.95 -2.92 -13.91
C ASP A 93 10.58 -2.27 -14.05
N LEU A 94 9.90 -2.51 -15.18
CA LEU A 94 8.54 -2.04 -15.43
C LEU A 94 7.57 -2.76 -14.49
N ALA A 95 7.66 -4.09 -14.39
CA ALA A 95 6.82 -4.91 -13.53
C ALA A 95 6.90 -4.47 -12.06
N ARG A 96 8.08 -4.06 -11.58
CA ARG A 96 8.25 -3.52 -10.22
C ARG A 96 7.44 -2.25 -9.99
N VAL A 97 7.49 -1.29 -10.92
CA VAL A 97 6.74 -0.03 -10.81
C VAL A 97 5.24 -0.29 -10.88
N LEU A 98 4.81 -1.14 -11.82
CA LEU A 98 3.41 -1.51 -11.96
C LEU A 98 2.87 -2.26 -10.73
N ARG A 99 3.69 -3.11 -10.09
CA ARG A 99 3.34 -3.79 -8.83
C ARG A 99 3.11 -2.82 -7.70
N PHE A 100 4.05 -1.90 -7.49
CA PHE A 100 3.91 -0.88 -6.46
C PHE A 100 2.60 -0.09 -6.67
N HIS A 101 2.33 0.31 -7.91
CA HIS A 101 1.16 1.13 -8.22
C HIS A 101 -0.17 0.38 -8.08
N HIS A 102 -0.20 -0.89 -8.49
CA HIS A 102 -1.33 -1.79 -8.23
C HIS A 102 -1.61 -1.87 -6.73
N GLY A 103 -0.56 -2.11 -5.94
CA GLY A 103 -0.64 -2.27 -4.49
C GLY A 103 -1.19 -1.01 -3.80
N VAL A 104 -0.61 0.16 -4.08
CA VAL A 104 -1.06 1.43 -3.46
C VAL A 104 -2.47 1.81 -3.89
N SER A 105 -2.87 1.51 -5.13
CA SER A 105 -4.24 1.80 -5.62
C SER A 105 -5.27 0.87 -4.99
N ALA A 106 -4.98 -0.43 -4.90
CA ALA A 106 -5.84 -1.40 -4.22
C ALA A 106 -5.95 -1.13 -2.72
N ALA A 107 -4.85 -0.70 -2.08
CA ALA A 107 -4.86 -0.31 -0.67
C ALA A 107 -5.68 0.96 -0.44
N ALA A 108 -5.47 2.00 -1.26
CA ALA A 108 -6.25 3.24 -1.22
C ALA A 108 -7.76 2.96 -1.34
N PHE A 109 -8.16 2.10 -2.27
CA PHE A 109 -9.55 1.68 -2.41
C PHE A 109 -10.10 1.01 -1.13
N GLN A 110 -9.37 0.03 -0.59
CA GLN A 110 -9.80 -0.67 0.63
C GLN A 110 -9.94 0.26 1.83
N VAL A 111 -8.99 1.17 2.05
CA VAL A 111 -9.09 2.12 3.18
C VAL A 111 -10.24 3.11 2.99
N GLN A 112 -10.48 3.58 1.76
CA GLN A 112 -11.62 4.47 1.46
C GLN A 112 -12.98 3.78 1.65
N LYS A 113 -13.05 2.47 1.40
CA LYS A 113 -14.27 1.67 1.52
C LYS A 113 -14.38 0.94 2.87
N ASN A 114 -13.41 1.10 3.77
CA ASN A 114 -13.31 0.36 5.03
C ASN A 114 -13.40 -1.17 4.86
N ILE A 115 -12.80 -1.70 3.80
CA ILE A 115 -12.71 -3.15 3.53
C ILE A 115 -11.44 -3.67 4.21
N THR A 116 -11.60 -4.30 5.37
CA THR A 116 -10.49 -4.84 6.17
C THR A 116 -10.06 -6.23 5.71
N ASP A 117 -11.01 -7.04 5.24
CA ASP A 117 -10.75 -8.37 4.69
C ASP A 117 -11.60 -8.61 3.42
N PRO A 118 -11.03 -8.37 2.22
CA PRO A 118 -11.76 -8.54 0.97
C PRO A 118 -12.08 -10.02 0.68
N MET A 119 -11.42 -10.99 1.33
CA MET A 119 -11.67 -12.42 1.07
C MET A 119 -13.04 -12.89 1.58
N LYS A 120 -13.68 -12.12 2.47
CA LYS A 120 -15.00 -12.41 3.02
C LYS A 120 -16.15 -12.05 2.08
N ASP A 121 -15.88 -11.26 1.05
CA ASP A 121 -16.88 -10.79 0.10
C ASP A 121 -16.30 -10.79 -1.32
N ALA A 122 -16.84 -11.66 -2.18
CA ALA A 122 -16.42 -11.77 -3.56
C ALA A 122 -16.55 -10.44 -4.33
N ALA A 123 -17.57 -9.64 -4.03
CA ALA A 123 -17.75 -8.33 -4.66
C ALA A 123 -16.69 -7.32 -4.20
N ALA A 124 -16.34 -7.34 -2.91
CA ALA A 124 -15.23 -6.54 -2.38
C ALA A 124 -13.89 -6.96 -2.99
N MET A 125 -13.66 -8.26 -3.16
CA MET A 125 -12.47 -8.80 -3.80
C MET A 125 -12.36 -8.42 -5.28
N GLU A 126 -13.47 -8.53 -6.02
CA GLU A 126 -13.55 -8.06 -7.42
C GLU A 126 -13.22 -6.56 -7.49
N ALA A 127 -13.88 -5.73 -6.68
CA ALA A 127 -13.71 -4.29 -6.70
C ALA A 127 -12.28 -3.85 -6.30
N LYS A 128 -11.67 -4.52 -5.30
CA LYS A 128 -10.24 -4.34 -4.96
C LYS A 128 -9.34 -4.63 -6.16
N THR A 129 -9.60 -5.75 -6.83
CA THR A 129 -8.79 -6.19 -7.98
C THR A 129 -8.91 -5.20 -9.13
N ILE A 130 -10.13 -4.74 -9.43
CA ILE A 130 -10.39 -3.69 -10.43
C ILE A 130 -9.61 -2.42 -10.08
N ALA A 131 -9.69 -1.93 -8.84
CA ALA A 131 -8.99 -0.72 -8.41
C ALA A 131 -7.45 -0.84 -8.55
N GLY A 132 -6.89 -2.01 -8.25
CA GLY A 132 -5.47 -2.30 -8.46
C GLY A 132 -5.08 -2.28 -9.94
N VAL A 133 -5.86 -2.96 -10.79
CA VAL A 133 -5.60 -3.01 -12.24
C VAL A 133 -5.77 -1.63 -12.88
N GLU A 134 -6.78 -0.85 -12.49
CA GLU A 134 -6.93 0.54 -12.97
C GLU A 134 -5.72 1.41 -12.62
N GLY A 135 -5.21 1.27 -11.38
CA GLY A 135 -3.99 1.96 -10.95
C GLY A 135 -2.79 1.57 -11.80
N LEU A 136 -2.59 0.27 -12.02
CA LEU A 136 -1.54 -0.24 -12.90
C LEU A 136 -1.63 0.37 -14.31
N LEU A 137 -2.82 0.45 -14.89
CA LEU A 137 -3.02 1.02 -16.23
C LEU A 137 -2.65 2.51 -16.27
N ARG A 138 -3.05 3.30 -15.27
CA ARG A 138 -2.65 4.72 -15.16
C ARG A 138 -1.14 4.89 -15.05
N ALA A 139 -0.49 4.04 -14.27
CA ALA A 139 0.98 4.03 -14.16
C ALA A 139 1.63 3.71 -15.50
N TYR A 140 1.13 2.68 -16.18
CA TYR A 140 1.63 2.26 -17.49
C TYR A 140 1.50 3.37 -18.54
N GLU A 141 0.35 4.05 -18.62
CA GLU A 141 0.15 5.21 -19.51
C GLU A 141 1.18 6.32 -19.24
N SER A 142 1.39 6.69 -17.97
CA SER A 142 2.39 7.70 -17.58
C SER A 142 3.81 7.29 -17.99
N LEU A 143 4.14 6.01 -17.85
CA LEU A 143 5.46 5.47 -18.20
C LEU A 143 5.70 5.39 -19.70
N VAL A 144 4.70 4.99 -20.48
CA VAL A 144 4.78 4.93 -21.96
C VAL A 144 4.84 6.34 -22.54
N ALA A 145 4.12 7.30 -21.97
CA ALA A 145 4.18 8.71 -22.40
C ALA A 145 5.58 9.32 -22.22
N LYS A 146 6.31 8.91 -21.17
CA LYS A 146 7.69 9.36 -20.90
C LYS A 146 8.73 8.58 -21.70
N ASN A 147 8.54 7.28 -21.90
CA ASN A 147 9.42 6.43 -22.69
C ASN A 147 8.61 5.37 -23.47
N PRO A 148 8.46 5.52 -24.80
CA PRO A 148 7.73 4.57 -25.64
C PRO A 148 8.28 3.14 -25.63
N GLU A 149 9.54 2.92 -25.24
CA GLU A 149 10.12 1.57 -25.10
C GLU A 149 9.51 0.75 -23.96
N ASN A 150 8.73 1.39 -23.08
CA ASN A 150 7.96 0.72 -22.04
C ASN A 150 6.74 -0.02 -22.57
N ARG A 151 6.41 0.07 -23.87
CA ARG A 151 5.24 -0.58 -24.44
C ARG A 151 5.27 -2.09 -24.24
N VAL A 152 4.13 -2.62 -23.80
CA VAL A 152 3.86 -4.04 -23.59
C VAL A 152 2.54 -4.35 -24.29
N PRO A 153 2.53 -5.16 -25.37
CA PRO A 153 1.32 -5.41 -26.16
C PRO A 153 0.12 -5.89 -25.32
N ALA A 154 0.35 -6.79 -24.36
CA ALA A 154 -0.72 -7.30 -23.50
C ALA A 154 -1.35 -6.24 -22.58
N ILE A 155 -0.61 -5.20 -22.20
CA ILE A 155 -1.13 -4.08 -21.40
C ILE A 155 -1.80 -3.04 -22.32
N ASP A 156 -1.26 -2.83 -23.53
CA ASP A 156 -1.91 -2.02 -24.57
C ASP A 156 -3.30 -2.60 -24.92
N ASP A 157 -3.43 -3.92 -25.06
CA ASP A 157 -4.72 -4.59 -25.28
C ASP A 157 -5.68 -4.39 -24.09
N LEU A 158 -5.16 -4.42 -22.86
CA LEU A 158 -5.95 -4.19 -21.65
C LEU A 158 -6.43 -2.74 -21.53
N LEU A 159 -5.65 -1.76 -22.00
CA LEU A 159 -6.11 -0.36 -22.10
C LEU A 159 -7.34 -0.26 -23.03
N VAL A 160 -7.32 -0.92 -24.18
CA VAL A 160 -8.47 -0.94 -25.10
C VAL A 160 -9.70 -1.59 -24.44
N ILE A 161 -9.51 -2.63 -23.64
CA ILE A 161 -10.60 -3.26 -22.86
C ILE A 161 -11.15 -2.28 -21.82
N ARG A 162 -10.28 -1.60 -21.06
CA ARG A 162 -10.67 -0.60 -20.06
C ARG A 162 -11.50 0.52 -20.69
N ASP A 163 -11.04 1.07 -21.82
CA ASP A 163 -11.68 2.22 -22.49
C ASP A 163 -13.08 1.87 -23.03
N LYS A 164 -13.35 0.58 -23.24
CA LYS A 164 -14.68 0.05 -23.59
C LYS A 164 -15.54 -0.34 -22.38
N GLY A 165 -15.08 -0.10 -21.15
CA GLY A 165 -15.75 -0.48 -19.92
C GLY A 165 -15.66 -1.98 -19.58
N GLY A 166 -14.79 -2.74 -20.24
CA GLY A 166 -14.70 -4.19 -20.12
C GLY A 166 -13.83 -4.69 -18.96
N LEU A 167 -13.37 -3.81 -18.06
CA LEU A 167 -12.38 -4.17 -17.05
C LEU A 167 -12.92 -5.17 -16.01
N ARG A 168 -14.20 -5.07 -15.64
CA ARG A 168 -14.86 -6.04 -14.77
C ARG A 168 -14.85 -7.44 -15.40
N ASP A 169 -15.24 -7.55 -16.67
CA ASP A 169 -15.25 -8.82 -17.39
C ASP A 169 -13.86 -9.43 -17.52
N PHE A 170 -12.84 -8.59 -17.71
CA PHE A 170 -11.45 -9.01 -17.69
C PHE A 170 -11.06 -9.60 -16.33
N VAL A 171 -11.32 -8.89 -15.24
CA VAL A 171 -11.02 -9.34 -13.87
C VAL A 171 -11.73 -10.66 -13.55
N ASN A 172 -12.99 -10.81 -13.95
CA ASN A 172 -13.77 -12.03 -13.71
C ASN A 172 -13.31 -13.24 -14.53
N LYS A 173 -12.50 -13.02 -15.56
CA LYS A 173 -11.88 -14.08 -16.38
C LYS A 173 -10.44 -14.39 -15.98
N LEU A 174 -9.88 -13.68 -15.00
CA LEU A 174 -8.54 -13.96 -14.52
C LEU A 174 -8.48 -15.36 -13.90
N PRO A 175 -7.37 -16.10 -14.09
CA PRO A 175 -7.17 -17.38 -13.43
C PRO A 175 -7.31 -17.24 -11.92
N PRO A 176 -7.82 -18.28 -11.23
CA PRO A 176 -7.86 -18.28 -9.78
C PRO A 176 -6.46 -18.17 -9.20
N MET A 177 -6.38 -17.57 -8.02
CA MET A 177 -5.15 -17.44 -7.26
C MET A 177 -4.50 -18.81 -7.05
N PRO A 178 -3.15 -18.93 -7.18
CA PRO A 178 -2.46 -20.16 -6.82
C PRO A 178 -2.80 -20.58 -5.39
N LYS A 179 -2.94 -21.89 -5.17
CA LYS A 179 -3.09 -22.41 -3.80
C LYS A 179 -1.81 -22.09 -3.03
N ARG A 180 -1.97 -21.51 -1.84
CA ARG A 180 -0.88 -21.25 -0.89
C ARG A 180 -0.41 -22.54 -0.26
#